data_AF-A0A6P7TY75-F1
#
_entry.id   AF-A0A6P7TY75-F1
#
_cell.length_a   1.000
_cell.length_b   1.000
_cell.length_c   1.000
_cell.angle_alpha   90.00
_cell.angle_beta   90.00
_cell.angle_gamma   90.00
#
_symmetry.space_group_name_H-M   'P 1'
#
loop_
_entity.id
_entity.type
_entity.pdbx_description
1 polymer ?
#
loop_
_entity_poly.entity_id
_entity_poly.type
_entity_poly.pdbx_seq_one_letter_code
_entity_poly.pdbx_strand_id
1 'polypeptide(L)'
;MEGDKEHPLVIGKFKNPHGFKNINMNNLGIQYTNSNKSWMTSLIFKNWVERLNSKMSVENRKILLLLDNAPVHYFDGEFSNIELYFLPPKTTSKIQPIDQGIVHSFKLLYKKGMTRNLSMGTNIGTLSYTDELTKFKLVNALPLIIEAWNEVTVDTIKNCFNKALNNWAKIQWM
;
A
#
# COMPACT_ATOMS: atom_id res chain seq x y z
N MET A 1 11.92 -14.39 -6.04
CA MET A 1 11.09 -13.15 -6.04
C MET A 1 11.95 -11.98 -6.47
N GLU A 2 11.47 -11.20 -7.44
CA GLU A 2 12.21 -10.09 -8.05
C GLU A 2 12.20 -8.81 -7.20
N GLY A 3 11.22 -8.68 -6.30
CA GLY A 3 11.07 -7.55 -5.39
C GLY A 3 10.38 -6.33 -6.02
N ASP A 4 9.63 -6.56 -7.10
CA ASP A 4 8.76 -5.57 -7.73
C ASP A 4 7.69 -5.04 -6.78
N LYS A 5 7.18 -3.86 -7.10
CA LYS A 5 6.11 -3.18 -6.35
C LYS A 5 5.01 -2.72 -7.29
N GLU A 6 3.77 -2.96 -6.90
CA GLU A 6 2.62 -2.30 -7.52
C GLU A 6 2.47 -0.86 -7.00
N HIS A 7 1.81 -0.02 -7.78
CA HIS A 7 1.45 1.33 -7.34
C HIS A 7 0.52 1.27 -6.11
N PRO A 8 0.73 2.12 -5.08
CA PRO A 8 -0.15 2.16 -3.92
C PRO A 8 -1.59 2.50 -4.31
N LEU A 9 -2.56 1.79 -3.74
CA LEU A 9 -3.97 2.15 -3.81
C LEU A 9 -4.33 3.08 -2.65
N VAL A 10 -4.70 4.31 -2.97
CA VAL A 10 -5.17 5.30 -2.01
C VAL A 10 -6.69 5.38 -2.06
N ILE A 11 -7.34 5.20 -0.91
CA ILE A 11 -8.80 5.29 -0.77
C ILE A 11 -9.13 6.54 0.02
N GLY A 12 -9.74 7.54 -0.63
CA GLY A 12 -10.22 8.73 0.06
C GLY A 12 -11.74 8.76 0.27
N LYS A 13 -12.23 9.82 0.91
CA LYS A 13 -13.66 10.02 1.15
C LYS A 13 -14.40 10.47 -0.10
N PHE A 14 -13.81 11.40 -0.83
CA PHE A 14 -14.43 12.07 -1.97
C PHE A 14 -13.84 11.55 -3.26
N LYS A 15 -14.69 11.26 -4.25
CA LYS A 15 -14.25 10.84 -5.60
C LYS A 15 -13.27 11.85 -6.22
N ASN A 16 -13.56 13.14 -6.08
CA ASN A 16 -12.74 14.24 -6.57
C ASN A 16 -12.44 15.19 -5.40
N PRO A 17 -11.36 14.98 -4.63
CA PRO A 17 -11.04 15.88 -3.54
C PRO A 17 -10.64 17.25 -4.11
N HIS A 18 -11.17 18.33 -3.54
CA HIS A 18 -10.96 19.69 -4.05
C HIS A 18 -9.48 20.06 -4.27
N GLY A 19 -8.58 19.53 -3.44
CA GLY A 19 -7.13 19.74 -3.57
C GLY A 19 -6.49 19.15 -4.83
N PHE A 20 -7.22 18.35 -5.61
CA PHE A 20 -6.73 17.67 -6.82
C PHE A 20 -7.57 17.94 -8.06
N LYS A 21 -8.42 18.98 -8.05
CA LYS A 21 -9.33 19.29 -9.16
C LYS A 21 -8.63 19.39 -10.53
N ASN A 22 -7.34 19.73 -10.55
CA ASN A 22 -6.51 19.87 -11.75
C ASN A 22 -5.31 18.93 -11.79
N ILE A 23 -5.27 17.91 -10.93
CA ILE A 23 -4.15 16.96 -10.86
C ILE A 23 -4.61 15.61 -11.40
N ASN A 24 -3.97 15.15 -12.49
CA ASN A 24 -4.20 13.81 -13.00
C ASN A 24 -3.49 12.77 -12.11
N MET A 25 -4.25 12.14 -11.21
CA MET A 25 -3.72 11.15 -10.27
C MET A 25 -3.11 9.93 -10.95
N ASN A 26 -3.52 9.60 -12.18
CA ASN A 26 -2.96 8.48 -12.93
C ASN A 26 -1.48 8.71 -13.30
N ASN A 27 -1.03 9.97 -13.36
CA ASN A 27 0.35 10.31 -13.68
C ASN A 27 1.26 10.35 -12.44
N LEU A 28 0.71 10.15 -11.24
CA LEU A 28 1.44 10.28 -9.99
C LEU A 28 2.02 8.96 -9.47
N GLY A 29 1.88 7.86 -10.20
CA GLY A 29 2.35 6.55 -9.73
C GLY A 29 1.58 6.02 -8.52
N ILE A 30 0.30 6.40 -8.40
CA ILE A 30 -0.66 5.84 -7.45
C ILE A 30 -1.94 5.45 -8.18
N GLN A 31 -2.74 4.62 -7.53
CA GLN A 31 -4.12 4.39 -7.91
C GLN A 31 -5.00 5.09 -6.87
N TYR A 32 -6.01 5.86 -7.31
CA TYR A 32 -6.93 6.51 -6.40
C TYR A 32 -8.35 6.01 -6.59
N THR A 33 -9.04 5.78 -5.48
CA THR A 33 -10.47 5.47 -5.45
C THR A 33 -11.10 6.08 -4.20
N ASN A 34 -12.42 5.97 -4.05
CA ASN A 34 -13.13 6.53 -2.91
C ASN A 34 -14.15 5.59 -2.31
N SER A 35 -14.37 5.73 -1.01
CA SER A 35 -15.49 5.14 -0.29
C SER A 35 -15.96 6.11 0.80
N ASN A 36 -17.23 6.03 1.21
CA ASN A 36 -17.79 6.98 2.19
C ASN A 36 -17.02 7.01 3.52
N LYS A 37 -16.38 5.89 3.90
CA LYS A 37 -15.56 5.74 5.11
C LYS A 37 -14.06 5.83 4.85
N SER A 38 -13.62 6.03 3.61
CA SER A 38 -12.22 5.96 3.19
C SER A 38 -11.55 4.61 3.51
N TRP A 39 -12.33 3.53 3.55
CA TRP A 39 -11.86 2.16 3.83
C TRP A 39 -11.97 1.28 2.60
N MET A 40 -11.20 0.18 2.61
CA MET A 40 -11.35 -0.91 1.64
C MET A 40 -12.77 -1.48 1.71
N THR A 41 -13.31 -1.85 0.56
CA THR A 41 -14.59 -2.58 0.43
C THR A 41 -14.38 -3.77 -0.50
N SER A 42 -15.23 -4.80 -0.43
CA SER A 42 -15.12 -5.96 -1.32
C SER A 42 -15.15 -5.57 -2.80
N LEU A 43 -15.96 -4.56 -3.16
CA LEU A 43 -16.01 -4.05 -4.53
C LEU A 43 -14.69 -3.38 -4.95
N ILE A 44 -14.10 -2.55 -4.08
CA ILE A 44 -12.80 -1.91 -4.37
C ILE A 44 -11.71 -2.97 -4.51
N PHE A 45 -11.68 -3.96 -3.61
CA PHE A 45 -10.71 -5.04 -3.65
C PHE A 45 -10.85 -5.87 -4.92
N LYS A 46 -12.06 -6.30 -5.28
CA LYS A 46 -12.36 -7.04 -6.52
C LYS A 46 -11.86 -6.27 -7.74
N ASN A 47 -12.22 -5.00 -7.88
CA ASN A 47 -11.80 -4.18 -9.02
C ASN A 47 -10.26 -4.02 -9.08
N TRP A 48 -9.60 -3.97 -7.92
CA TRP A 48 -8.14 -3.91 -7.85
C TRP A 48 -7.49 -5.23 -8.31
N VAL A 49 -8.01 -6.39 -7.87
CA VAL A 49 -7.51 -7.71 -8.29
C VAL A 49 -7.77 -7.95 -9.78
N GLU A 50 -8.94 -7.56 -10.31
CA GLU A 50 -9.26 -7.67 -11.74
C GLU A 50 -8.26 -6.88 -12.60
N ARG A 51 -7.94 -5.64 -12.20
CA ARG A 51 -6.94 -4.82 -12.89
C ARG A 51 -5.54 -5.42 -12.80
N LEU A 52 -5.17 -5.96 -11.64
CA LEU A 52 -3.90 -6.65 -11.47
C LEU A 52 -3.84 -7.90 -12.36
N ASN A 53 -4.94 -8.66 -12.46
CA ASN A 53 -5.01 -9.85 -13.30
C ASN A 53 -4.84 -9.50 -14.78
N SER A 54 -5.49 -8.45 -15.27
CA SER A 54 -5.30 -7.96 -16.64
C SER A 54 -3.84 -7.56 -16.91
N LYS A 55 -3.20 -6.86 -15.97
CA LYS A 55 -1.77 -6.51 -16.07
C LYS A 55 -0.89 -7.76 -16.17
N MET A 56 -1.07 -8.71 -15.25
CA MET A 56 -0.31 -9.96 -15.22
C MET A 56 -0.55 -10.79 -16.49
N SER A 57 -1.77 -10.75 -17.05
CA SER A 57 -2.09 -11.39 -18.33
C SER A 57 -1.33 -10.78 -19.50
N VAL A 58 -1.29 -9.45 -19.62
CA VAL A 58 -0.51 -8.74 -20.64
C VAL A 58 0.99 -9.01 -20.51
N GLU A 59 1.49 -9.11 -19.28
CA GLU A 59 2.89 -9.44 -18.99
C GLU A 59 3.21 -10.94 -19.13
N ASN A 60 2.22 -11.77 -19.50
CA ASN A 60 2.30 -13.24 -19.53
C ASN A 60 2.88 -13.84 -18.23
N ARG A 61 2.53 -13.23 -17.10
CA ARG A 61 3.00 -13.58 -15.77
C ARG A 61 1.86 -14.25 -15.00
N LYS A 62 2.18 -15.30 -14.23
CA LYS A 62 1.27 -15.89 -13.24
C LYS A 62 1.80 -15.61 -11.85
N ILE A 63 0.93 -15.20 -10.94
CA ILE A 63 1.30 -14.86 -9.56
C ILE A 63 0.36 -15.51 -8.55
N LEU A 64 0.90 -15.73 -7.34
CA LEU A 64 0.13 -16.08 -6.15
C LEU A 64 -0.03 -14.81 -5.30
N LEU A 65 -1.27 -14.43 -4.99
CA LEU A 65 -1.58 -13.30 -4.12
C LEU A 65 -1.92 -13.80 -2.71
N LEU A 66 -1.03 -13.50 -1.75
CA LEU A 66 -1.19 -13.87 -0.35
C LEU A 66 -2.09 -12.87 0.39
N LEU A 67 -3.18 -13.36 0.99
CA LEU A 67 -4.19 -12.54 1.65
C LEU A 67 -4.39 -12.96 3.11
N ASP A 68 -4.74 -12.00 3.97
CA ASP A 68 -5.32 -12.31 5.27
C ASP A 68 -6.81 -12.68 5.12
N ASN A 69 -7.44 -13.11 6.22
CA ASN A 69 -8.83 -13.53 6.25
C ASN A 69 -9.80 -12.35 6.46
N ALA A 70 -9.47 -11.13 6.00
CA ALA A 70 -10.39 -10.00 6.11
C ALA A 70 -11.66 -10.25 5.25
N PRO A 71 -12.87 -9.93 5.74
CA PRO A 71 -14.13 -10.16 5.01
C PRO A 71 -14.16 -9.54 3.61
N VAL A 72 -13.44 -8.42 3.40
CA VAL A 72 -13.37 -7.72 2.11
C VAL A 72 -12.62 -8.50 1.03
N HIS A 73 -11.84 -9.51 1.42
CA HIS A 73 -11.06 -10.33 0.49
C HIS A 73 -11.84 -11.51 -0.08
N TYR A 74 -13.00 -11.85 0.51
CA TYR A 74 -13.85 -12.93 0.01
C TYR A 74 -14.77 -12.40 -1.08
N PHE A 75 -14.66 -12.99 -2.26
CA PHE A 75 -15.64 -12.85 -3.33
C PHE A 75 -15.54 -14.05 -4.26
N ASP A 76 -16.65 -14.37 -4.93
CA ASP A 76 -16.70 -15.46 -5.90
C ASP A 76 -16.10 -15.01 -7.22
N GLY A 77 -15.11 -15.76 -7.70
CA GLY A 77 -14.47 -15.50 -8.99
C GLY A 77 -13.14 -16.22 -9.15
N GLU A 78 -12.83 -16.60 -10.38
CA GLU A 78 -11.54 -17.14 -10.77
C GLU A 78 -10.81 -16.14 -11.68
N PHE A 79 -9.49 -16.13 -11.58
CA PHE A 79 -8.63 -15.24 -12.38
C PHE A 79 -7.68 -16.07 -13.23
N SER A 80 -7.41 -15.61 -14.45
CA SER A 80 -6.58 -16.33 -15.41
C SER A 80 -5.09 -16.40 -15.02
N ASN A 81 -4.60 -15.36 -14.32
CA ASN A 81 -3.18 -15.13 -14.06
C ASN A 81 -2.87 -14.89 -12.58
N ILE A 82 -3.89 -14.86 -11.71
CA ILE A 82 -3.74 -14.68 -10.28
C ILE A 82 -4.41 -15.84 -9.55
N GLU A 83 -3.67 -16.49 -8.67
CA GLU A 83 -4.23 -17.41 -7.69
C GLU A 83 -4.31 -16.70 -6.33
N LEU A 84 -5.46 -16.76 -5.66
CA LEU A 84 -5.63 -16.18 -4.33
C LEU A 84 -5.32 -17.24 -3.27
N TYR A 85 -4.44 -16.92 -2.34
CA TYR A 85 -4.11 -17.81 -1.22
C TYR A 85 -4.33 -17.11 0.11
N PHE A 86 -5.29 -17.61 0.87
CA PHE A 86 -5.59 -17.13 2.21
C PHE A 86 -4.63 -17.76 3.22
N LEU A 87 -3.89 -16.92 3.92
CA LEU A 87 -3.02 -17.36 5.01
C LEU A 87 -3.86 -17.95 6.15
N PRO A 88 -3.32 -18.89 6.95
CA PRO A 88 -4.01 -19.41 8.11
C PRO A 88 -4.50 -18.29 9.04
N PRO A 89 -5.65 -18.48 9.72
CA PRO A 89 -6.13 -17.48 10.67
C PRO A 89 -5.10 -17.20 11.77
N LYS A 90 -4.99 -15.92 12.17
CA LYS A 90 -4.15 -15.45 13.29
C LYS A 90 -2.64 -15.63 13.09
N THR A 91 -2.16 -15.92 11.88
CA THR A 91 -0.72 -16.03 11.60
C THR A 91 -0.16 -14.83 10.85
N THR A 92 -0.99 -13.88 10.43
CA THR A 92 -0.63 -12.70 9.61
C THR A 92 0.65 -12.00 10.07
N SER A 93 0.75 -11.68 11.36
CA SER A 93 1.93 -11.00 11.95
C SER A 93 3.23 -11.79 11.84
N LYS A 94 3.18 -13.11 11.65
CA LYS A 94 4.34 -13.99 11.54
C LYS A 94 4.74 -14.28 10.10
N ILE A 95 3.76 -14.42 9.21
CA ILE A 95 3.98 -14.98 7.87
C ILE A 95 3.49 -14.11 6.72
N GLN A 96 2.78 -13.01 6.99
CA GLN A 96 2.42 -12.09 5.91
C GLN A 96 3.65 -11.22 5.57
N PRO A 97 4.17 -11.27 4.34
CA PRO A 97 5.40 -10.55 3.97
C PRO A 97 5.33 -9.03 4.20
N ILE A 98 4.15 -8.42 3.95
CA ILE A 98 3.97 -6.99 4.12
C ILE A 98 4.22 -6.54 5.58
N ASP A 99 3.88 -7.41 6.54
CA ASP A 99 4.06 -7.20 7.98
C ASP A 99 5.47 -7.56 8.47
N GLN A 100 6.32 -8.18 7.63
CA GLN A 100 7.69 -8.56 8.01
C GLN A 100 8.72 -7.44 7.92
N GLY A 101 8.29 -6.20 7.62
CA GLY A 101 9.15 -5.02 7.61
C GLY A 101 8.82 -4.01 6.52
N ILE A 102 8.03 -4.39 5.50
CA ILE A 102 7.66 -3.50 4.40
C ILE A 102 6.83 -2.32 4.93
N VAL A 103 5.76 -2.58 5.70
CA VAL A 103 4.94 -1.51 6.32
C VAL A 103 5.78 -0.62 7.23
N HIS A 104 6.70 -1.21 8.00
CA HIS A 104 7.57 -0.46 8.91
C HIS A 104 8.51 0.48 8.15
N SER A 105 9.20 -0.04 7.13
CA SER A 105 10.11 0.74 6.28
C SER A 105 9.36 1.89 5.60
N PHE A 106 8.20 1.59 4.98
CA PHE A 106 7.35 2.60 4.37
C PHE A 106 6.95 3.71 5.36
N LYS A 107 6.49 3.36 6.57
CA LYS A 107 6.09 4.34 7.60
C LYS A 107 7.26 5.20 8.06
N LEU A 108 8.44 4.63 8.21
CA LEU A 108 9.66 5.38 8.57
C LEU A 108 10.03 6.38 7.48
N LEU A 109 10.03 5.95 6.22
CA LEU A 109 10.34 6.80 5.06
C LEU A 109 9.31 7.93 4.91
N TYR A 110 8.02 7.62 5.05
CA TYR A 110 6.95 8.62 5.07
C TYR A 110 7.16 9.66 6.18
N LYS A 111 7.44 9.21 7.41
CA LYS A 111 7.69 10.11 8.55
C LYS A 111 8.93 10.98 8.32
N LYS A 112 10.00 10.42 7.78
CA LYS A 112 11.23 11.14 7.42
C LYS A 112 10.96 12.24 6.39
N GLY A 113 10.23 11.93 5.32
CA GLY A 113 9.82 12.90 4.30
C GLY A 113 8.93 14.01 4.90
N MET A 114 7.96 13.63 5.75
CA MET A 114 7.10 14.60 6.44
C MET A 114 7.91 15.54 7.33
N THR A 115 8.84 15.03 8.14
CA THR A 115 9.69 15.87 9.00
C THR A 115 10.56 16.82 8.18
N ARG A 116 11.10 16.36 7.05
CA ARG A 116 11.88 17.21 6.14
C ARG A 116 11.04 18.35 5.56
N ASN A 117 9.81 18.06 5.12
CA ASN A 117 8.94 19.08 4.53
C ASN A 117 8.52 20.13 5.56
N LEU A 118 8.25 19.73 6.80
CA LEU A 118 7.93 20.68 7.89
C LEU A 118 9.14 21.56 8.21
N SER A 119 10.33 20.98 8.36
CA SER A 119 11.55 21.75 8.64
C SER A 119 11.95 22.75 7.53
N MET A 120 11.57 22.50 6.29
CA MET A 120 11.82 23.42 5.17
C MET A 120 10.70 24.48 4.99
N GLY A 121 9.49 24.22 5.50
CA GLY A 121 8.36 25.15 5.43
C GLY A 121 8.33 26.21 6.54
N THR A 122 9.03 25.96 7.65
CA THR A 122 9.18 26.92 8.74
C THR A 122 10.21 27.99 8.39
N ASN A 123 9.77 29.14 7.88
CA ASN A 123 10.51 30.38 8.15
C ASN A 123 10.54 30.58 9.67
N ILE A 124 11.73 30.88 10.19
CA ILE A 124 12.03 31.04 11.61
C ILE A 124 10.95 31.90 12.31
N GLY A 125 10.17 31.23 13.18
CA GLY A 125 9.34 31.84 14.22
C GLY A 125 7.96 32.34 13.80
N THR A 126 6.91 31.51 13.85
CA THR A 126 5.53 31.96 14.20
C THR A 126 4.46 30.87 14.35
N LEU A 127 4.69 29.60 13.99
CA LEU A 127 3.67 28.54 14.13
C LEU A 127 4.19 27.31 14.88
N SER A 128 3.37 26.76 15.79
CA SER A 128 3.68 25.52 16.48
C SER A 128 3.65 24.34 15.50
N TYR A 129 4.47 23.31 15.73
CA TYR A 129 4.41 22.01 15.02
C TYR A 129 2.98 21.45 14.91
N THR A 130 2.13 21.73 15.91
CA THR A 130 0.71 21.35 15.92
C THR A 130 -0.13 22.12 14.91
N ASP A 131 0.21 23.38 14.63
CA ASP A 131 -0.54 24.26 13.73
C ASP A 131 -0.25 23.95 12.25
N GLU A 132 0.93 23.40 11.96
CA GLU A 132 1.27 22.92 10.62
C GLU A 132 0.63 21.56 10.32
N LEU A 133 0.56 20.67 11.32
CA LEU A 133 -0.13 19.38 11.18
C LEU A 133 -1.64 19.53 10.95
N THR A 134 -2.29 20.51 11.57
CA THR A 134 -3.73 20.79 11.34
C THR A 134 -4.02 21.31 9.93
N LYS A 135 -3.03 21.90 9.25
CA LYS A 135 -3.13 22.34 7.84
C LYS A 135 -2.73 21.25 6.84
N PHE A 136 -2.27 20.09 7.29
CA PHE A 136 -1.80 19.00 6.44
C PHE A 136 -2.97 18.35 5.69
N LYS A 137 -3.12 18.70 4.41
CA LYS A 137 -4.19 18.20 3.53
C LYS A 137 -3.71 16.97 2.74
N LEU A 138 -4.66 16.22 2.18
CA LEU A 138 -4.38 15.06 1.31
C LEU A 138 -3.39 15.39 0.17
N VAL A 139 -3.41 16.62 -0.35
CA VAL A 139 -2.46 17.11 -1.39
C VAL A 139 -1.01 17.11 -0.94
N ASN A 140 -0.75 17.25 0.36
CA ASN A 140 0.60 17.17 0.92
C ASN A 140 0.99 15.71 1.20
N ALA A 141 0.01 14.83 1.45
CA ALA A 141 0.23 13.43 1.78
C ALA A 141 0.62 12.58 0.56
N LEU A 142 -0.01 12.81 -0.60
CA LEU A 142 0.22 11.96 -1.78
C LEU A 142 1.68 11.95 -2.26
N PRO A 143 2.36 13.11 -2.44
CA PRO A 143 3.77 13.11 -2.82
C PRO A 143 4.65 12.32 -1.84
N LEU A 144 4.39 12.48 -0.53
CA LEU A 144 5.12 11.74 0.51
C LEU A 144 4.86 10.24 0.47
N ILE A 145 3.63 9.82 0.16
CA ILE A 145 3.29 8.40 -0.03
C ILE A 145 4.07 7.83 -1.23
N ILE A 146 4.11 8.57 -2.34
CA ILE A 146 4.81 8.15 -3.56
C ILE A 146 6.31 8.04 -3.31
N GLU A 147 6.91 9.09 -2.74
CA GLU A 147 8.34 9.12 -2.39
C GLU A 147 8.69 7.96 -1.45
N ALA A 148 7.96 7.83 -0.33
CA ALA A 148 8.19 6.78 0.64
C ALA A 148 8.05 5.38 0.04
N TRP A 149 7.05 5.15 -0.82
CA TRP A 149 6.86 3.86 -1.47
C TRP A 149 7.97 3.56 -2.47
N ASN A 150 8.42 4.56 -3.24
CA ASN A 150 9.53 4.41 -4.18
C ASN A 150 10.85 4.11 -3.44
N GLU A 151 11.08 4.72 -2.28
CA GLU A 151 12.28 4.51 -1.45
C GLU A 151 12.34 3.14 -0.76
N VAL A 152 11.21 2.42 -0.58
CA VAL A 152 11.26 1.04 -0.07
C VAL A 152 12.08 0.17 -1.02
N THR A 153 13.21 -0.36 -0.57
CA THR A 153 14.14 -1.05 -1.47
C THR A 153 13.65 -2.45 -1.88
N VAL A 154 14.10 -2.90 -3.06
CA VAL A 154 13.92 -4.27 -3.54
C VAL A 154 14.44 -5.29 -2.52
N ASP A 155 15.58 -5.02 -1.88
CA ASP A 155 16.15 -5.89 -0.85
C ASP A 155 15.27 -5.95 0.40
N THR A 156 14.67 -4.83 0.82
CA THR A 156 13.72 -4.82 1.94
C THR A 156 12.57 -5.79 1.64
N ILE A 157 12.03 -5.74 0.42
CA ILE A 157 10.93 -6.62 0.02
C ILE A 157 11.37 -8.07 -0.01
N LYS A 158 12.47 -8.39 -0.72
CA LYS A 158 13.00 -9.75 -0.80
C LYS A 158 13.26 -10.35 0.58
N ASN A 159 13.88 -9.58 1.48
CA ASN A 159 14.16 -10.02 2.84
C ASN A 159 12.89 -10.27 3.65
N CYS A 160 11.86 -9.42 3.52
CA CYS A 160 10.58 -9.60 4.20
C CYS A 160 9.86 -10.87 3.73
N PHE A 161 9.87 -11.12 2.42
CA PHE A 161 9.32 -12.35 1.85
C PHE A 161 10.10 -13.60 2.29
N ASN A 162 11.43 -13.56 2.27
CA ASN A 162 12.26 -14.67 2.77
C ASN A 162 11.99 -14.96 4.25
N LYS A 163 11.86 -13.91 5.07
CA LYS A 163 11.53 -14.04 6.49
C LYS A 163 10.15 -14.66 6.69
N ALA A 164 9.14 -14.20 5.95
CA ALA A 164 7.79 -14.78 5.97
C ALA A 164 7.79 -16.26 5.60
N LEU A 165 8.49 -16.65 4.53
CA LEU A 165 8.60 -18.06 4.10
C LEU A 165 9.32 -18.93 5.13
N ASN A 166 10.40 -18.43 5.74
CA ASN A 166 11.10 -19.13 6.82
C ASN A 166 10.20 -19.33 8.06
N ASN A 167 9.35 -18.35 8.37
CA ASN A 167 8.38 -18.48 9.45
C ASN A 167 7.25 -19.44 9.09
N TRP A 168 6.80 -19.44 7.84
CA TRP A 168 5.79 -20.38 7.34
C TRP A 168 6.25 -21.82 7.52
N ALA A 169 7.48 -22.14 7.12
CA ALA A 169 8.04 -23.48 7.26
C ALA A 169 8.05 -23.96 8.72
N LYS A 170 8.15 -23.06 9.71
CA LYS A 170 8.14 -23.43 11.13
C LYS A 170 6.73 -23.67 11.68
N ILE A 171 5.71 -23.00 11.13
CA ILE A 171 4.33 -23.11 11.58
C ILE A 171 3.67 -24.40 11.07
N GLN A 172 4.10 -24.92 9.91
CA GLN A 172 3.58 -26.19 9.36
C GLN A 172 3.95 -27.43 10.20
N TRP A 173 4.86 -27.32 11.16
CA TRP A 173 5.31 -28.41 12.05
C TRP A 173 4.86 -28.22 13.51
N MET A 174 3.88 -27.34 13.76
CA MET A 174 3.23 -27.12 15.06
C MET A 174 1.76 -27.50 14.98
#